data_AF-A0A839GYU4-F1
#
_entry.id   AF-A0A839GYU4-F1
#
_cell.length_a   1.000
_cell.length_b   1.000
_cell.length_c   1.000
_cell.angle_alpha   90.00
_cell.angle_beta   90.00
_cell.angle_gamma   90.00
#
_symmetry.space_group_name_H-M   'P 1'
#
loop_
_entity.id
_entity.type
_entity.pdbx_description
1 polymer ?
#
loop_
_entity_poly.entity_id
_entity_poly.type
_entity_poly.pdbx_seq_one_letter_code
_entity_poly.pdbx_strand_id
1 'polypeptide(L)'
;MSKEIKVIAIPDNTRIIINYGYEDDPENPNVFRGEKLHAKIGQQIVVESKGMDLKDPETDEIIGSYNPPIDYLEITDVREKYSIARKKVKKEVNASSIPPLIKEASKTKFEDLHVNTSDVKNIKPNSAISVGDIVEFVD
;
A
#
# COMPACT_ATOMS: atom_id res chain seq x y z
N MET A 1 -6.72 17.53 9.68
CA MET A 1 -6.30 17.06 8.34
C MET A 1 -5.47 15.81 8.56
N SER A 2 -5.82 14.69 7.93
CA SER A 2 -4.97 13.51 7.95
C SER A 2 -3.66 13.81 7.22
N LYS A 3 -2.52 13.39 7.76
CA LYS A 3 -1.21 13.60 7.13
C LYS A 3 -1.09 12.63 5.94
N GLU A 4 -0.82 13.16 4.75
CA GLU A 4 -0.56 12.33 3.58
C GLU A 4 0.82 11.65 3.71
N ILE A 5 0.82 10.32 3.64
CA ILE A 5 2.04 9.52 3.80
C ILE A 5 2.64 9.25 2.44
N LYS A 6 3.95 9.45 2.33
CA LYS A 6 4.70 9.36 1.09
C LYS A 6 6.06 8.72 1.29
N VAL A 7 6.57 8.14 0.22
CA VAL A 7 7.99 7.79 0.09
C VAL A 7 8.81 9.08 0.07
N ILE A 8 9.69 9.26 1.04
CA ILE A 8 10.59 10.43 1.11
C ILE A 8 12.03 10.11 0.70
N ALA A 9 12.44 8.85 0.74
CA ALA A 9 13.76 8.44 0.26
C ALA A 9 13.79 6.94 -0.09
N ILE A 10 14.69 6.60 -1.02
CA ILE A 10 15.02 5.22 -1.40
C ILE A 10 16.54 5.06 -1.26
N PRO A 11 17.04 4.63 -0.08
CA PRO A 11 18.48 4.52 0.15
C PRO A 11 19.16 3.47 -0.74
N ASP A 12 18.45 2.39 -1.07
CA ASP A 12 18.90 1.30 -1.92
C ASP A 12 17.71 0.47 -2.43
N ASN A 13 17.98 -0.54 -3.26
CA ASN A 13 16.97 -1.39 -3.90
C ASN A 13 16.21 -2.33 -2.94
N THR A 14 16.46 -2.28 -1.63
CA THR A 14 15.86 -3.19 -0.65
C THR A 14 14.95 -2.50 0.36
N ARG A 15 14.94 -1.17 0.42
CA ARG A 15 14.19 -0.41 1.42
C ARG A 15 13.77 0.97 0.93
N ILE A 16 12.65 1.41 1.48
CA ILE A 16 12.15 2.78 1.34
C ILE A 16 12.02 3.43 2.71
N ILE A 17 11.97 4.75 2.72
CA ILE A 17 11.70 5.57 3.91
C ILE A 17 10.42 6.36 3.66
N ILE A 18 9.51 6.33 4.63
CA ILE A 18 8.22 7.05 4.58
C ILE A 18 8.17 8.16 5.65
N ASN A 19 7.47 9.26 5.38
CA ASN A 19 7.29 10.39 6.30
C ASN A 19 6.28 10.11 7.43
N TYR A 20 6.30 8.92 8.01
CA TYR A 20 5.42 8.57 9.13
C TYR A 20 6.24 7.85 10.20
N GLY A 21 6.32 8.42 11.38
CA GLY A 21 6.99 7.84 12.55
C GLY A 21 6.04 7.62 13.72
N TYR A 22 6.57 7.31 14.90
CA TYR A 22 5.75 7.10 16.10
C TYR A 22 5.20 8.42 16.69
N GLU A 23 5.81 9.58 16.42
CA GLU A 23 5.27 10.88 16.85
C GLU A 23 4.04 11.31 16.04
N ASP A 24 3.87 10.71 14.86
CA ASP A 24 2.70 10.94 14.01
C ASP A 24 1.48 10.12 14.44
N ASP A 25 1.66 9.19 15.39
CA ASP A 25 0.60 8.43 16.03
C ASP A 25 0.05 9.28 17.19
N PRO A 26 -1.15 9.87 17.09
CA PRO A 26 -1.70 10.65 18.18
C PRO A 26 -2.02 9.71 19.34
N GLU A 27 -1.20 9.73 20.38
CA GLU A 27 -1.68 9.38 21.73
C GLU A 27 -2.83 10.33 22.04
N ASN A 28 -4.07 9.88 21.81
CA ASN A 28 -5.23 10.51 22.40
C ASN A 28 -5.41 9.87 23.79
N PRO A 29 -5.02 10.55 24.89
CA PRO A 29 -5.00 9.94 26.22
C PRO A 29 -6.41 9.64 26.78
N ASN A 30 -7.47 9.87 26.02
CA ASN A 30 -8.86 9.58 26.39
C ASN A 30 -9.53 8.42 25.63
N VAL A 31 -8.81 7.68 24.77
CA VAL A 31 -9.44 6.57 24.02
C VAL A 31 -9.28 5.24 24.76
N PHE A 32 -10.26 4.94 25.60
CA PHE A 32 -10.61 3.57 25.95
C PHE A 32 -10.97 2.80 24.66
N ARG A 33 -10.30 1.65 24.43
CA ARG A 33 -10.61 0.59 23.45
C ARG A 33 -10.33 0.88 21.96
N GLY A 34 -9.23 0.30 21.46
CA GLY A 34 -9.24 -0.36 20.15
C GLY A 34 -8.61 0.37 18.96
N GLU A 35 -8.02 1.55 19.11
CA GLU A 35 -7.40 2.25 17.98
C GLU A 35 -5.96 1.76 17.73
N LYS A 36 -5.74 1.28 16.49
CA LYS A 36 -4.51 0.63 16.01
C LYS A 36 -3.39 1.68 15.94
N LEU A 37 -2.28 1.52 16.68
CA LEU A 37 -1.05 2.26 16.35
C LEU A 37 -0.69 1.95 14.89
N HIS A 38 -0.59 2.97 14.05
CA HIS A 38 -0.52 2.78 12.59
C HIS A 38 0.86 2.32 12.13
N ALA A 39 1.96 2.86 12.68
CA ALA A 39 3.31 2.40 12.32
C ALA A 39 3.89 1.46 13.37
N LYS A 40 3.76 0.15 13.15
CA LYS A 40 4.44 -0.89 13.95
C LYS A 40 5.40 -1.69 13.09
N ILE A 41 6.48 -2.20 13.69
CA ILE A 41 7.29 -3.22 13.03
C ILE A 41 6.41 -4.43 12.71
N GLY A 42 6.48 -4.92 11.47
CA GLY A 42 5.62 -5.97 10.94
C GLY A 42 4.32 -5.48 10.30
N GLN A 43 3.99 -4.19 10.41
CA GLN A 43 2.82 -3.60 9.77
C GLN A 43 2.98 -3.61 8.26
N GLN A 44 1.92 -3.99 7.53
CA GLN A 44 1.90 -3.94 6.07
C GLN A 44 1.50 -2.56 5.59
N ILE A 45 2.18 -2.12 4.53
CA ILE A 45 1.87 -0.91 3.78
C ILE A 45 1.76 -1.25 2.30
N VAL A 46 1.00 -0.45 1.57
CA VAL A 46 0.94 -0.45 0.12
C VAL A 46 1.51 0.86 -0.39
N VAL A 47 2.37 0.78 -1.41
CA VAL A 47 2.84 1.96 -2.15
C VAL A 47 2.00 2.05 -3.42
N GLU A 48 1.43 3.23 -3.69
CA GLU A 48 0.47 3.43 -4.76
C GLU A 48 0.94 4.48 -5.76
N SER A 49 0.59 4.28 -7.02
CA SER A 49 0.76 5.31 -8.04
C SER A 49 -0.42 6.26 -8.00
N LYS A 50 -0.19 7.55 -8.28
CA LYS A 50 -1.29 8.48 -8.50
C LYS A 50 -2.17 7.98 -9.65
N GLY A 51 -3.43 7.69 -9.37
CA GLY A 51 -4.41 7.21 -10.35
C GLY A 51 -5.39 8.30 -10.74
N MET A 52 -6.67 8.10 -10.42
CA MET A 52 -7.75 9.04 -10.75
C MET A 52 -8.56 9.44 -9.53
N ASP A 53 -9.08 10.67 -9.58
CA ASP A 53 -10.10 11.11 -8.64
C ASP A 53 -11.42 10.42 -8.97
N LEU A 54 -12.09 9.93 -7.93
CA LEU A 54 -13.43 9.36 -7.98
C LEU A 54 -14.41 10.49 -7.73
N LYS A 55 -15.23 10.79 -8.74
CA LYS A 55 -16.19 11.89 -8.70
C LYS A 55 -17.61 11.37 -8.74
N ASP A 56 -18.49 12.00 -7.98
CA ASP A 56 -19.92 11.82 -8.12
C ASP A 56 -20.38 12.36 -9.49
N PRO A 57 -21.08 11.57 -10.32
CA PRO A 57 -21.51 12.03 -11.65
C PRO A 57 -22.64 13.07 -11.61
N GLU A 58 -23.39 13.19 -10.51
CA GLU A 58 -24.48 14.15 -10.35
C GLU A 58 -24.00 15.47 -9.76
N THR A 59 -23.07 15.44 -8.80
CA THR A 59 -22.60 16.65 -8.09
C THR A 59 -21.24 17.18 -8.55
N ASP A 60 -20.48 16.40 -9.33
CA ASP A 60 -19.06 16.64 -9.67
C ASP A 60 -18.13 16.74 -8.44
N GLU A 61 -18.61 16.33 -7.26
CA GLU A 61 -17.85 16.30 -6.02
C GLU A 61 -16.83 15.15 -6.05
N ILE A 62 -15.59 15.43 -5.62
CA ILE A 62 -14.55 14.41 -5.46
C ILE A 62 -14.83 13.64 -4.17
N ILE A 63 -15.24 12.38 -4.30
CA ILE A 63 -15.52 11.47 -3.19
C ILE A 63 -14.21 10.85 -2.67
N GLY A 64 -13.23 10.67 -3.54
CA GLY A 64 -11.95 10.08 -3.17
C GLY A 64 -11.03 9.93 -4.37
N SER A 65 -10.06 9.03 -4.28
CA SER A 65 -9.14 8.70 -5.35
C SER A 65 -8.95 7.20 -5.44
N TYR A 66 -8.87 6.70 -6.67
CA TYR A 66 -8.41 5.34 -6.96
C TYR A 66 -6.97 5.41 -7.41
N ASN A 67 -6.07 4.86 -6.59
CA ASN A 67 -4.64 4.79 -6.86
C ASN A 67 -4.24 3.32 -7.01
N PRO A 68 -3.74 2.88 -8.18
CA PRO A 68 -3.37 1.49 -8.36
C PRO A 68 -2.11 1.13 -7.53
N PRO A 69 -2.09 -0.04 -6.88
CA PRO A 69 -0.95 -0.47 -6.07
C PRO A 69 0.27 -0.79 -6.94
N ILE A 70 1.43 -0.30 -6.52
CA ILE A 70 2.75 -0.63 -7.10
C ILE A 70 3.31 -1.88 -6.42
N ASP A 71 3.41 -1.86 -5.09
CA ASP A 71 3.95 -2.98 -4.31
C ASP A 71 3.47 -2.94 -2.85
N TYR A 72 3.56 -4.10 -2.19
CA TYR A 72 3.25 -4.27 -0.78
C TYR A 72 4.55 -4.48 0.00
N LEU A 73 4.74 -3.70 1.06
CA LEU A 73 5.94 -3.72 1.89
C LEU A 73 5.57 -3.91 3.37
N GLU A 74 6.55 -4.27 4.18
CA GLU A 74 6.42 -4.42 5.62
C GLU A 74 7.32 -3.39 6.31
N ILE A 75 6.80 -2.71 7.32
CA ILE A 75 7.60 -1.82 8.17
C ILE A 75 8.58 -2.66 8.99
N THR A 76 9.85 -2.31 8.88
CA THR A 76 10.97 -3.02 9.54
C THR A 76 11.59 -2.22 10.67
N ASP A 77 11.43 -0.90 10.65
CA ASP A 77 11.96 0.01 11.67
C ASP A 77 11.09 1.27 11.73
N VAL A 78 10.88 1.81 12.93
CA VAL A 78 10.06 3.00 13.19
C VAL A 78 10.91 3.97 13.99
N ARG A 79 10.99 5.22 13.52
CA ARG A 79 11.70 6.34 14.15
C ARG A 79 10.69 7.43 14.50
N GLU A 80 11.18 8.50 15.13
CA GLU A 80 10.35 9.63 15.59
C GLU A 80 9.40 10.13 14.50
N LYS A 81 9.96 10.44 13.32
CA LYS A 81 9.25 11.14 12.24
C LYS A 81 9.21 10.39 10.91
N TYR A 82 9.76 9.17 10.89
CA TYR A 82 9.82 8.35 9.69
C TYR A 82 9.89 6.86 10.02
N SER A 83 9.58 6.03 9.03
CA SER A 83 9.68 4.58 9.14
C SER A 83 10.40 4.00 7.92
N ILE A 84 10.99 2.82 8.10
CA ILE A 84 11.69 2.09 7.04
C ILE A 84 10.86 0.86 6.69
N ALA A 85 10.50 0.72 5.42
CA ALA A 85 9.75 -0.44 4.93
C ALA A 85 10.55 -1.23 3.90
N ARG A 86 10.36 -2.54 3.89
CA ARG A 86 11.03 -3.49 2.99
C ARG A 86 10.07 -4.53 2.48
N LYS A 87 10.35 -5.08 1.30
CA LYS A 87 9.58 -6.20 0.77
C LYS A 87 9.91 -7.46 1.56
N LYS A 88 8.89 -8.11 2.12
CA LYS A 88 9.08 -9.36 2.84
C LYS A 88 9.42 -10.48 1.86
N VAL A 89 10.63 -11.01 1.95
CA VAL A 89 10.97 -12.26 1.25
C VAL A 89 10.34 -13.40 2.05
N LYS A 90 9.27 -14.03 1.53
CA LYS A 90 8.86 -15.34 2.05
C LYS A 90 10.02 -16.28 1.77
N LYS A 91 10.63 -16.87 2.81
CA LYS A 91 11.54 -18.00 2.60
C LYS A 91 10.74 -19.07 1.88
N GLU A 92 11.02 -19.26 0.59
CA GLU A 92 10.51 -20.42 -0.13
C GLU A 92 11.05 -21.64 0.58
N VAL A 93 10.17 -22.36 1.27
CA VAL A 93 10.49 -23.69 1.77
C VAL A 93 10.72 -24.53 0.53
N ASN A 94 11.95 -25.03 0.34
CA ASN A 94 12.36 -25.80 -0.83
C ASN A 94 11.25 -26.76 -1.28
N ALA A 95 10.81 -26.59 -2.53
CA ALA A 95 9.64 -27.22 -3.14
C ALA A 95 9.73 -28.75 -3.34
N SER A 96 10.67 -29.42 -2.67
CA SER A 96 10.90 -30.86 -2.72
C SER A 96 10.03 -31.66 -1.74
N SER A 97 9.25 -31.00 -0.87
CA SER A 97 8.38 -31.67 0.12
C SER A 97 6.88 -31.33 0.00
N ILE A 98 6.46 -30.59 -1.03
CA ILE A 98 5.07 -30.16 -1.21
C ILE A 98 4.37 -31.05 -2.27
N PRO A 99 3.24 -31.72 -1.95
CA PRO A 99 2.48 -32.52 -2.91
C PRO A 99 2.06 -31.69 -4.15
N PRO A 100 2.09 -32.26 -5.37
CA PRO A 100 1.85 -31.52 -6.61
C PRO A 100 0.49 -30.80 -6.69
N LEU A 101 -0.51 -31.20 -5.90
CA LEU A 101 -1.80 -30.50 -5.82
C LEU A 101 -1.73 -29.08 -5.24
N ILE A 102 -0.67 -28.72 -4.52
CA ILE A 102 -0.57 -27.42 -3.82
C ILE A 102 0.27 -26.39 -4.63
N LYS A 103 0.85 -26.80 -5.76
CA LYS A 103 1.76 -25.94 -6.55
C LYS A 103 1.09 -24.89 -7.41
N GLU A 104 -0.22 -24.94 -7.57
CA GLU A 104 -0.94 -23.89 -8.28
C GLU A 104 -1.45 -22.86 -7.27
N ALA A 105 -0.57 -21.93 -6.89
CA ALA A 105 -1.03 -20.60 -6.50
C ALA A 105 -1.69 -20.00 -7.76
N SER A 106 -2.98 -20.29 -7.94
CA SER A 106 -3.76 -19.82 -9.06
C SER A 106 -3.67 -18.30 -9.06
N LYS A 107 -3.10 -17.73 -10.11
CA LYS A 107 -3.34 -16.32 -10.42
C LYS A 107 -4.84 -16.24 -10.70
N THR A 108 -5.60 -15.69 -9.76
CA THR A 108 -7.02 -15.42 -9.95
C THR A 108 -7.17 -14.60 -11.23
N LYS A 109 -7.75 -15.21 -12.26
CA LYS A 109 -8.13 -14.50 -13.48
C LYS A 109 -9.51 -13.92 -13.23
N PHE A 110 -9.67 -12.65 -13.52
CA PHE A 110 -10.96 -11.99 -13.50
C PHE A 110 -11.51 -11.98 -14.93
N GLU A 111 -12.82 -12.17 -15.06
CA GLU A 111 -13.52 -12.00 -16.34
C GLU A 111 -13.73 -10.50 -16.62
N ASP A 112 -13.73 -10.14 -17.89
CA ASP A 112 -13.98 -8.75 -18.31
C ASP A 112 -15.46 -8.38 -18.06
N LEU A 113 -15.68 -7.15 -17.60
CA LEU A 113 -17.02 -6.59 -17.43
C LEU A 113 -17.53 -5.98 -18.74
N HIS A 114 -18.83 -6.12 -19.01
CA HIS A 114 -19.48 -5.45 -20.14
C HIS A 114 -19.74 -3.98 -19.79
N VAL A 115 -18.76 -3.11 -20.08
CA VAL A 115 -18.78 -1.68 -19.76
C VAL A 115 -18.75 -0.81 -21.02
N ASN A 116 -19.17 0.45 -20.88
CA ASN A 116 -19.01 1.43 -21.95
C ASN A 116 -17.52 1.79 -22.13
N THR A 117 -16.99 1.50 -23.32
CA THR A 117 -15.56 1.67 -23.62
C THR A 117 -15.09 3.12 -23.61
N SER A 118 -15.98 4.10 -23.82
CA SER A 118 -15.61 5.52 -23.75
C SER A 118 -15.20 5.96 -22.34
N ASP A 119 -15.67 5.23 -21.32
CA ASP A 119 -15.49 5.60 -19.92
C ASP A 119 -14.26 4.93 -19.31
N VAL A 120 -13.65 3.96 -20.02
CA VAL A 120 -12.47 3.22 -19.58
C VAL A 120 -11.22 4.09 -19.63
N LYS A 121 -10.63 4.36 -18.46
CA LYS A 121 -9.43 5.21 -18.32
C LYS A 121 -8.09 4.48 -18.49
N ASN A 122 -8.07 3.15 -18.54
CA ASN A 122 -6.86 2.33 -18.73
C ASN A 122 -5.68 2.72 -17.82
N ILE A 123 -5.97 3.01 -16.54
CA ILE A 123 -4.96 3.41 -15.57
C ILE A 123 -4.07 2.22 -15.28
N LYS A 124 -2.75 2.41 -15.39
CA LYS A 124 -1.75 1.40 -15.07
C LYS A 124 -0.91 1.89 -13.90
N PRO A 125 -0.58 1.03 -12.92
CA PRO A 125 0.41 1.39 -11.92
C PRO A 125 1.76 1.66 -12.58
N ASN A 126 2.54 2.54 -11.97
CA ASN A 126 3.94 2.72 -12.31
C ASN A 126 4.69 1.40 -12.13
N SER A 127 5.71 1.19 -12.96
CA SER A 127 6.50 -0.05 -12.92
C SER A 127 7.45 -0.13 -11.72
N ALA A 128 7.71 0.99 -11.04
CA ALA A 128 8.68 1.08 -9.95
C ALA A 128 8.27 2.15 -8.92
N ILE A 129 8.64 1.90 -7.67
CA ILE A 129 8.47 2.85 -6.56
C ILE A 129 9.41 4.04 -6.75
N SER A 130 8.90 5.24 -6.56
CA SER A 130 9.61 6.52 -6.68
C SER A 130 9.41 7.39 -5.42
N VAL A 131 10.32 8.33 -5.21
CA VAL A 131 10.15 9.34 -4.16
C VAL A 131 8.93 10.21 -4.51
N GLY A 132 8.05 10.43 -3.53
CA GLY A 132 6.80 11.14 -3.68
C GLY A 132 5.57 10.25 -3.87
N ASP A 133 5.75 8.94 -4.11
CA ASP A 133 4.64 7.99 -4.20
C ASP A 133 3.86 7.93 -2.89
N ILE A 134 2.54 7.74 -3.01
CA ILE A 134 1.60 7.69 -1.89
C ILE A 134 1.74 6.34 -1.19
N VAL A 135 1.58 6.34 0.13
CA VAL A 135 1.65 5.14 0.95
C VAL A 135 0.42 5.05 1.84
N GLU A 136 -0.19 3.87 1.89
CA GLU A 136 -1.30 3.57 2.80
C GLU A 136 -0.98 2.37 3.69
N PHE A 137 -1.53 2.36 4.90
CA PHE A 137 -1.44 1.23 5.80
C PHE A 137 -2.53 0.21 5.46
N VAL A 138 -2.14 -1.07 5.39
CA VAL A 138 -3.08 -2.17 5.12
C VAL A 138 -3.59 -2.74 6.44
N ASP A 139 -4.91 -2.84 6.59
CA ASP A 139 -5.57 -3.28 7.83
C ASP A 139 -5.44 -4.76 8.21
#